data_AF-A0A7V7E6W9-F1
#
_entry.id   AF-A0A7V7E6W9-F1
#
_cell.length_a   1.000
_cell.length_b   1.000
_cell.length_c   1.000
_cell.angle_alpha   90.00
_cell.angle_beta   90.00
_cell.angle_gamma   90.00
#
_symmetry.space_group_name_H-M   'P 1'
#
loop_
_entity.id
_entity.type
_entity.pdbx_description
1 polymer ?
#
loop_
_entity_poly.entity_id
_entity_poly.type
_entity_poly.pdbx_seq_one_letter_code
_entity_poly.pdbx_strand_id
1 'polypeptide(L)'
;MTQSFTGLGVFAGEEIRTRPLTFAGVEAIDFRIWNTKTSKPTGCGILIDVRSIPQIVEALTSAYGQLQAENVKQASFGKRGSNGL
;
A
#
# COMPACT_ATOMS: atom_id res chain seq x y z
N MET A 1 -15.61 -6.91 -15.59
CA MET A 1 -14.44 -6.01 -15.55
C MET A 1 -13.78 -6.16 -14.19
N THR A 2 -12.74 -6.98 -14.10
CA THR A 2 -11.95 -7.11 -12.87
C THR A 2 -11.06 -5.88 -12.80
N GLN A 3 -11.37 -4.94 -11.92
CA GLN A 3 -10.42 -3.87 -11.61
C GLN A 3 -9.25 -4.51 -10.86
N SER A 4 -8.19 -4.79 -11.59
CA SER A 4 -6.90 -5.09 -11.00
C SER A 4 -6.46 -3.83 -10.26
N PHE A 5 -6.53 -3.84 -8.93
CA PHE A 5 -5.75 -2.90 -8.15
C PHE A 5 -4.28 -3.24 -8.37
N THR A 6 -3.59 -2.45 -9.19
CA THR A 6 -2.13 -2.40 -9.25
C THR A 6 -1.60 -1.70 -7.99
N GLY A 7 -1.96 -2.20 -6.82
CA GLY A 7 -1.52 -1.72 -5.52
C GLY A 7 -0.78 -2.84 -4.82
N LEU A 8 0.55 -2.75 -4.74
CA LEU A 8 1.50 -3.79 -4.31
C LEU A 8 1.70 -4.93 -5.31
N GLY A 9 2.23 -4.60 -6.49
CA GLY A 9 2.77 -5.61 -7.41
C GLY A 9 4.08 -6.18 -6.86
N VAL A 10 4.01 -7.15 -5.94
CA VAL A 10 5.10 -8.09 -5.72
C VAL A 10 5.07 -9.05 -6.91
N PHE A 11 6.05 -8.96 -7.82
CA PHE A 11 6.08 -9.82 -8.98
C PHE A 11 6.37 -11.28 -8.58
N ALA A 12 6.04 -12.25 -9.45
CA ALA A 12 6.32 -13.65 -9.17
C ALA A 12 7.83 -13.87 -8.93
N GLY A 13 8.18 -14.35 -7.74
CA GLY A 13 9.59 -14.50 -7.32
C GLY A 13 10.13 -13.31 -6.53
N GLU A 14 9.28 -12.39 -6.10
CA GLU A 14 9.60 -11.31 -5.19
C GLU A 14 8.77 -11.43 -3.91
N GLU A 15 9.21 -10.75 -2.85
CA GLU A 15 8.43 -10.55 -1.62
C GLU A 15 8.81 -9.22 -0.95
N ILE A 16 7.87 -8.61 -0.24
CA ILE A 16 8.19 -7.46 0.60
C ILE A 16 8.64 -7.98 1.96
N ARG A 17 9.85 -7.59 2.38
CA ARG A 17 10.32 -7.81 3.75
C ARG A 17 10.38 -6.49 4.48
N THR A 18 10.01 -6.55 5.75
CA THR A 18 10.11 -5.44 6.70
C THR A 18 11.12 -5.80 7.77
N ARG A 19 11.98 -4.85 8.12
CA ARG A 19 12.93 -5.05 9.21
C ARG A 19 13.27 -3.73 9.90
N PRO A 20 13.48 -3.74 11.22
CA PRO A 20 14.08 -2.62 11.90
C PRO A 20 15.56 -2.51 11.49
N LEU A 21 16.07 -1.27 11.44
CA LEU A 21 17.48 -0.97 11.29
C LEU A 21 17.79 0.41 11.87
N THR A 22 19.06 0.62 12.21
CA THR A 22 19.62 1.94 12.45
C THR A 22 20.34 2.40 11.18
N PHE A 23 19.92 3.51 10.59
CA PHE A 23 20.57 4.12 9.42
C PHE A 23 20.98 5.55 9.75
N ALA A 24 22.27 5.87 9.60
CA ALA A 24 22.82 7.19 9.92
C ALA A 24 22.43 7.70 11.33
N GLY A 25 22.34 6.79 12.31
CA GLY A 25 21.96 7.11 13.70
C GLY A 25 20.46 7.29 13.93
N VAL A 26 19.62 6.99 12.94
CA VAL A 26 18.15 7.05 13.05
C VAL A 26 17.58 5.64 13.03
N GLU A 27 16.70 5.36 13.99
CA GLU A 27 15.90 4.13 14.02
C GLU A 27 14.84 4.20 12.92
N ALA A 28 14.80 3.18 12.07
CA ALA A 28 13.91 3.14 10.92
C ALA A 28 13.42 1.72 10.63
N ILE A 29 12.35 1.63 9.84
CA ILE A 29 11.85 0.39 9.25
C ILE A 29 12.13 0.42 7.74
N ASP A 30 12.92 -0.54 7.25
CA ASP A 30 13.16 -0.77 5.82
C ASP A 30 12.07 -1.69 5.28
N PHE A 31 11.24 -1.15 4.39
CA PHE A 31 10.27 -1.88 3.58
C PHE A 31 10.90 -2.09 2.22
N ARG A 32 11.34 -3.31 1.91
CA ARG A 32 12.10 -3.57 0.70
C ARG A 32 11.59 -4.79 -0.04
N ILE A 33 11.66 -4.74 -1.36
CA ILE A 33 11.40 -5.90 -2.21
C ILE A 33 12.64 -6.81 -2.19
N TRP A 34 12.44 -8.10 -2.01
CA TRP A 34 13.47 -9.13 -2.04
C TRP A 34 13.18 -10.10 -3.16
N ASN A 35 14.22 -10.53 -3.87
CA ASN A 35 14.10 -11.61 -4.84
C ASN A 35 14.18 -12.95 -4.08
N THR A 36 13.10 -13.74 -4.14
CA THR A 36 12.97 -14.97 -3.34
C THR A 36 13.90 -16.08 -3.81
N LYS A 37 14.29 -16.10 -5.09
CA LYS A 37 15.23 -17.08 -5.65
C LYS A 37 16.65 -16.85 -5.18
N THR A 38 17.05 -15.59 -5.03
CA THR A 38 18.43 -15.22 -4.66
C THR A 38 18.56 -14.86 -3.18
N SER A 39 17.44 -14.68 -2.47
CA SER A 39 17.41 -14.15 -1.10
C SER A 39 18.19 -12.84 -0.95
N LYS A 40 18.15 -11.99 -1.98
CA LYS A 40 18.80 -10.68 -1.99
C LYS A 40 17.77 -9.55 -2.06
N PRO A 41 18.04 -8.42 -1.38
CA PRO A 41 17.23 -7.21 -1.54
C PRO A 41 17.39 -6.65 -2.95
N THR A 42 16.31 -6.11 -3.52
CA THR A 42 16.38 -5.28 -4.71
C THR A 42 16.75 -3.84 -4.33
N GLY A 43 16.98 -3.00 -5.34
CA GLY A 43 17.15 -1.55 -5.16
C GLY A 43 15.86 -0.84 -4.76
N CYS A 44 14.69 -1.49 -4.90
CA CYS A 44 13.39 -0.92 -4.63
C CYS A 44 12.99 -1.12 -3.17
N GLY A 45 12.90 -0.03 -2.43
CA GLY A 45 12.43 -0.03 -1.05
C GLY A 45 12.24 1.39 -0.53
N ILE A 46 11.60 1.49 0.63
CA ILE A 46 11.38 2.74 1.36
C ILE A 46 11.91 2.55 2.78
N LEU A 47 12.63 3.54 3.26
CA LEU A 47 13.07 3.64 4.64
C LEU A 47 12.15 4.60 5.37
N ILE A 48 11.55 4.15 6.47
CA ILE A 48 10.61 4.94 7.26
C ILE A 48 11.19 5.17 8.64
N ASP A 49 11.42 6.43 9.01
CA ASP A 49 11.75 6.79 10.40
C ASP A 49 10.64 6.34 11.34
N VAL A 50 10.99 5.64 12.42
CA VAL A 50 10.01 5.12 13.39
C VAL A 50 9.15 6.22 14.00
N ARG A 51 9.68 7.45 14.10
CA ARG A 51 8.98 8.62 14.64
C ARG A 51 7.85 9.10 13.72
N SER A 52 7.92 8.79 12.44
CA SER A 52 6.92 9.17 11.44
C SER A 52 5.79 8.13 11.29
N ILE A 53 5.92 6.95 11.91
CA ILE A 53 4.93 5.87 11.81
C ILE A 53 3.51 6.32 12.20
N PRO A 54 3.29 7.05 13.32
CA PRO A 54 1.94 7.48 13.69
C PRO A 54 1.26 8.32 12.59
N GLN A 55 2.01 9.27 11.99
CA GLN A 55 1.51 10.14 10.92
C GLN A 55 1.18 9.34 9.65
N ILE A 56 2.01 8.34 9.32
CA ILE A 56 1.79 7.46 8.17
C ILE A 56 0.54 6.59 8.39
N VAL A 57 0.34 6.05 9.59
CA VAL A 57 -0.85 5.26 9.93
C VAL A 57 -2.11 6.11 9.85
N GLU A 58 -2.06 7.35 10.35
CA GLU A 58 -3.18 8.29 10.25
C GLU A 58 -3.52 8.63 8.79
N ALA A 59 -2.51 8.95 7.98
CA ALA A 59 -2.68 9.23 6.56
C ALA A 59 -3.26 8.03 5.79
N LEU A 60 -2.77 6.81 6.05
CA LEU A 60 -3.29 5.59 5.44
C LEU A 60 -4.74 5.31 5.86
N THR A 61 -5.07 5.51 7.13
CA THR A 61 -6.43 5.32 7.65
C THR A 61 -7.40 6.32 7.02
N SER A 62 -7.00 7.58 6.90
CA SER A 62 -7.76 8.63 6.23
C SER A 62 -7.97 8.30 4.75
N ALA A 63 -6.91 7.92 4.03
CA ALA A 63 -6.98 7.53 2.63
C ALA A 63 -7.90 6.30 2.42
N TYR A 64 -7.83 5.31 3.31
CA TYR A 64 -8.71 4.15 3.25
C TYR A 64 -10.17 4.52 3.48
N GLY A 65 -10.47 5.40 4.44
CA GLY A 65 -11.82 5.92 4.67
C GLY A 65 -12.38 6.69 3.47
N GLN A 66 -11.55 7.50 2.81
CA GLN A 66 -11.92 8.21 1.58
C GLN A 66 -12.21 7.24 0.42
N LEU A 67 -11.36 6.23 0.20
CA LEU A 67 -11.58 5.21 -0.82
C LEU A 67 -12.89 4.45 -0.59
N GLN A 68 -13.21 4.11 0.66
CA GLN A 68 -14.48 3.47 0.99
C GLN A 68 -15.67 4.39 0.69
N ALA A 69 -15.57 5.69 1.02
CA ALA A 69 -16.61 6.66 0.71
C ALA A 69 -16.81 6.87 -0.81
N GLU A 70 -15.73 6.87 -1.60
CA GLU A 70 -15.79 6.94 -3.06
C GLU A 70 -16.43 5.70 -3.70
N ASN A 71 -16.07 4.51 -3.21
CA ASN A 71 -16.67 3.25 -3.65
C ASN A 71 -18.18 3.21 -3.39
N VAL A 72 -18.64 3.71 -2.23
CA VAL A 72 -20.07 3.84 -1.89
C VAL A 72 -20.78 4.84 -2.80
N LYS A 73 -20.15 5.98 -3.13
CA LYS A 73 -20.70 6.95 -4.07
C LYS A 73 -20.88 6.34 -5.46
N GLN A 74 -19.85 5.66 -6.00
CA GLN A 74 -19.94 5.02 -7.32
C GLN A 74 -21.01 3.91 -7.37
N ALA A 75 -21.13 3.09 -6.33
CA ALA A 75 -22.19 2.08 -6.23
C ALA A 75 -23.61 2.70 -6.18
N SER A 76 -23.74 3.92 -5.63
CA SER A 76 -25.02 4.63 -5.54
C SER A 76 -25.44 5.29 -6.86
N PHE A 77 -24.48 5.74 -7.69
CA PHE A 77 -24.77 6.25 -9.03
C PHE A 77 -25.07 5.13 -10.04
N GLY A 78 -24.47 3.94 -9.90
CA GLY A 78 -24.78 2.77 -10.73
C GLY A 78 -26.19 2.18 -10.54
N LYS A 79 -26.90 2.54 -9.46
CA LYS A 79 -28.30 2.14 -9.23
C LYS A 79 -29.34 3.19 -9.64
N ARG A 80 -28.94 4.40 -10.03
CA ARG A 80 -29.87 5.45 -10.52
C ARG A 80 -29.94 5.50 -12.05
N GLY A 81 -30.13 4.34 -12.69
CA GLY A 81 -30.31 4.25 -14.15
C GLY A 81 -31.20 3.11 -14.65
N SER A 82 -31.81 2.29 -13.77
CA SER A 82 -32.64 1.15 -14.18
C SER A 82 -34.02 1.14 -13.52
N ASN A 83 -34.59 2.30 -13.22
CA ASN A 83 -36.00 2.45 -12.88
C ASN A 83 -36.53 3.70 -13.60
N GLY A 84 -37.04 3.52 -14.81
CA GLY A 84 -37.67 4.59 -15.56
C GLY A 84 -37.99 4.20 -17.00
N LEU A 85 -39.24 3.75 -17.18
CA LEU A 85 -39.99 3.49 -18.42
C LEU A 85 -39.86 2.08 -19.03
#